data_AF-A0A493T6K9-F1
#
_entry.id   AF-A0A493T6K9-F1
#
_cell.length_a   1.000
_cell.length_b   1.000
_cell.length_c   1.000
_cell.angle_alpha   90.00
_cell.angle_beta   90.00
_cell.angle_gamma   90.00
#
_symmetry.space_group_name_H-M   'P 1'
#
loop_
_entity.id
_entity.type
_entity.pdbx_description
1 polymer ?
#
loop_
_entity_poly.entity_id
_entity_poly.type
_entity_poly.pdbx_seq_one_letter_code
_entity_poly.pdbx_strand_id
1 'polypeptide(L)'
;MSELVSNGVQIYQFPTDEETVAEINATMSVHLPFAVVGSTEEVKIGNKMAKARQYPWGVVQVENENHCDFVKLREMLIRVNMEDLREQTHTRHYELYRRCKLEEMGFKDTDPDSKPFSLQETYEAKRNEFLGELQKKEDEMRQMFVMRVKEKEAELKEAEKDLHEKFDHLKRTHQEEKKKVEDKKKELEEELNNFQKKKAAAQLLQSQAQQAGSQQTKKDKDKKKRVPSNFVEV
;
A
#
# COMPACT_ATOMS: atom_id res chain seq x y z
N MET A 1 5.71 46.75 18.34
CA MET A 1 4.39 47.02 17.72
C MET A 1 4.44 47.18 16.20
N SER A 2 5.45 47.84 15.62
CA SER A 2 5.56 48.04 14.16
C SER A 2 5.45 46.75 13.33
N GLU A 3 6.15 45.69 13.73
CA GLU A 3 6.10 44.40 13.01
C GLU A 3 4.74 43.71 13.09
N LEU A 4 4.03 43.81 14.23
CA LEU A 4 2.69 43.23 14.36
C LEU A 4 1.71 43.93 13.43
N VAL A 5 1.81 45.26 13.34
CA VAL A 5 0.99 46.08 12.45
C VAL A 5 1.30 45.79 10.98
N SER A 6 2.58 45.71 10.60
CA SER A 6 2.98 45.44 9.21
C SER A 6 2.53 44.07 8.70
N ASN A 7 2.38 43.10 9.61
CA ASN A 7 1.92 41.75 9.30
C ASN A 7 0.41 41.56 9.49
N GLY A 8 -0.34 42.61 9.86
CA GLY A 8 -1.79 42.51 10.09
C GLY A 8 -2.17 41.62 11.28
N VAL A 9 -1.26 41.42 12.24
CA VAL A 9 -1.52 40.58 13.41
C VAL A 9 -2.37 41.36 14.41
N GLN A 10 -3.60 40.88 14.61
CA GLN A 10 -4.54 41.48 15.54
C GLN A 10 -4.32 40.91 16.94
N ILE A 11 -3.86 41.77 17.85
CA ILE A 11 -3.76 41.46 19.28
C ILE A 11 -4.96 42.03 20.02
N TYR A 12 -5.25 41.46 21.20
CA TYR A 12 -6.27 42.00 22.09
C TYR A 12 -5.99 43.47 22.40
N GLN A 13 -7.02 44.30 22.23
CA GLN A 13 -7.02 45.71 22.58
C GLN A 13 -7.96 45.91 23.75
N PHE A 14 -7.51 46.68 24.72
CA PHE A 14 -8.27 46.94 25.93
C PHE A 14 -9.47 47.83 25.64
N PRO A 15 -10.63 47.55 26.24
CA PRO A 15 -11.80 48.40 26.09
C PRO A 15 -11.52 49.78 26.71
N THR A 16 -11.73 50.83 25.93
CA THR A 16 -11.64 52.23 26.38
C THR A 16 -13.01 52.90 26.48
N ASP A 17 -14.07 52.14 26.23
CA ASP A 17 -15.44 52.67 26.09
C ASP A 17 -16.08 52.94 27.46
N GLU A 18 -15.62 52.27 28.51
CA GLU A 18 -16.12 52.45 29.87
C GLU A 18 -15.24 53.45 30.64
N GLU A 19 -15.82 54.61 30.98
CA GLU A 19 -15.12 55.75 31.60
C GLU A 19 -14.40 55.39 32.93
N THR A 20 -14.91 54.39 33.66
CA THR A 20 -14.35 53.92 34.94
C THR A 20 -13.00 53.21 34.79
N VAL A 21 -12.73 52.61 33.64
CA VAL A 21 -11.53 51.79 33.36
C VAL A 21 -10.72 52.31 32.18
N ALA A 22 -11.23 53.29 31.43
CA ALA A 22 -10.59 53.86 30.24
C ALA A 22 -9.19 54.41 30.52
N GLU A 23 -8.98 55.16 31.59
CA GLU A 23 -7.66 55.72 31.94
C GLU A 23 -6.64 54.62 32.28
N ILE A 24 -7.08 53.61 33.02
CA ILE A 24 -6.24 52.46 33.40
C ILE A 24 -5.89 51.65 32.14
N ASN A 25 -6.87 51.34 31.31
CA ASN A 25 -6.69 50.56 30.09
C ASN A 25 -5.84 51.29 29.04
N ALA A 26 -5.98 52.61 28.90
CA ALA A 26 -5.12 53.42 28.05
C ALA A 26 -3.66 53.36 28.52
N THR A 27 -3.43 53.50 29.83
CA THR A 27 -2.08 53.41 30.42
C THR A 27 -1.47 52.02 30.24
N MET A 28 -2.27 50.96 30.40
CA MET A 28 -1.81 49.57 30.25
C MET A 28 -1.54 49.20 28.78
N SER A 29 -2.28 49.76 27.84
CA SER A 29 -2.08 49.52 26.39
C SER A 29 -0.69 49.94 25.92
N VAL A 30 -0.11 50.99 26.52
CA VAL A 30 1.26 51.46 26.22
C VAL A 30 2.32 50.44 26.63
N HIS A 31 2.02 49.56 27.60
CA HIS A 31 2.96 48.56 28.11
C HIS A 31 2.98 47.27 27.26
N LEU A 32 2.22 47.20 26.18
CA LEU A 32 2.27 46.07 25.27
C LEU A 32 3.50 46.13 24.34
N PRO A 33 4.28 45.03 24.22
CA PRO A 33 4.15 43.75 24.91
C PRO A 33 4.76 43.77 26.33
N PHE A 34 4.10 43.11 27.29
CA PHE A 34 4.57 43.06 28.69
C PHE A 34 5.91 42.31 28.83
N ALA A 35 6.88 42.93 29.50
CA ALA A 35 8.15 42.30 29.82
C ALA A 35 8.03 41.52 31.15
N VAL A 36 7.68 40.23 31.08
CA VAL A 36 7.35 39.43 32.27
C VAL A 36 8.47 38.49 32.71
N VAL A 37 8.58 38.30 34.02
CA VAL A 37 9.46 37.30 34.64
C VAL A 37 8.60 36.37 35.49
N GLY A 38 8.69 35.06 35.27
CA GLY A 38 8.01 34.04 36.07
C GLY A 38 8.94 33.37 37.08
N SER A 39 8.45 33.12 38.30
CA SER A 39 9.09 32.24 39.28
C SER A 39 8.04 31.57 40.17
N THR A 40 8.26 30.30 40.50
CA THR A 40 7.50 29.58 41.53
C THR A 40 8.25 29.55 42.86
N GLU A 41 9.53 29.92 42.87
CA GLU A 41 10.39 29.90 44.06
C GLU A 41 10.19 31.18 44.88
N GLU A 42 10.06 31.02 46.20
CA GLU A 42 9.99 32.13 47.14
C GLU A 42 11.32 32.32 47.86
N VAL A 43 11.85 33.52 47.78
CA VAL A 43 13.11 33.91 48.41
C VAL A 43 12.82 34.93 49.49
N LYS A 44 13.49 34.80 50.64
CA LYS A 44 13.40 35.78 51.72
C LYS A 44 14.19 37.04 51.34
N ILE A 45 13.48 38.14 51.10
CA ILE A 45 14.07 39.44 50.77
C ILE A 45 13.73 40.41 51.91
N GLY A 46 14.73 40.73 52.72
CA GLY A 46 14.53 41.44 53.98
C GLY A 46 13.64 40.64 54.95
N ASN A 47 12.47 41.20 55.27
CA ASN A 47 11.51 40.59 56.20
C ASN A 47 10.30 39.92 55.53
N LYS A 48 10.24 39.88 54.18
CA LYS A 48 9.12 39.29 53.44
C LYS A 48 9.61 38.14 52.56
N MET A 49 8.79 37.11 52.43
CA MET A 49 8.93 36.10 51.39
C MET A 49 8.30 36.66 50.12
N ALA A 50 9.04 36.63 49.01
CA ALA A 50 8.53 37.08 47.73
C ALA A 50 8.99 36.14 46.61
N LYS A 51 8.15 35.98 45.59
CA LYS A 51 8.50 35.19 44.40
C LYS A 51 9.61 35.89 43.64
N ALA A 52 10.73 35.19 43.44
CA ALA A 52 11.90 35.78 42.82
C ALA A 52 12.75 34.73 42.09
N ARG A 53 13.62 35.19 41.18
CA ARG A 53 14.67 34.39 40.57
C ARG A 53 16.01 34.80 41.15
N GLN A 54 16.70 33.86 41.78
CA GLN A 54 18.01 34.12 42.37
C GLN A 54 19.13 33.73 41.40
N TYR A 55 20.04 34.66 41.17
CA TYR A 55 21.25 34.48 40.36
C TYR A 55 22.49 34.85 41.18
N PRO A 56 23.70 34.40 40.78
CA PRO A 56 24.94 34.80 41.43
C PRO A 56 25.15 36.33 41.46
N TRP A 57 24.62 37.05 40.48
CA TRP A 57 24.75 38.50 40.34
C TRP A 57 23.59 39.31 40.94
N GLY A 58 22.54 38.66 41.45
CA GLY A 58 21.41 39.38 42.04
C GLY A 58 20.11 38.60 42.07
N VAL A 59 19.05 39.24 42.57
CA VAL A 59 17.73 38.64 42.74
C VAL A 59 16.69 39.45 41.99
N VAL A 60 16.02 38.82 41.03
CA VAL A 60 14.95 39.45 40.24
C VAL A 60 13.62 39.11 40.89
N GLN A 61 13.04 40.10 41.57
CA GLN A 61 11.70 40.02 42.17
C GLN A 61 10.60 40.06 41.10
N VAL A 62 9.67 39.11 41.15
CA VAL A 62 8.57 38.99 40.17
C VAL A 62 7.50 40.07 40.40
N GLU A 63 7.19 40.41 41.64
CA GLU A 63 6.14 41.41 41.95
C GLU A 63 6.66 42.85 42.02
N ASN A 64 7.93 43.08 41.66
CA ASN A 64 8.51 44.42 41.66
C ASN A 64 8.37 45.04 40.25
N GLU A 65 7.59 46.13 40.16
CA GLU A 65 7.31 46.83 38.90
C GLU A 65 8.55 47.44 38.22
N ASN A 66 9.62 47.67 38.97
CA ASN A 66 10.89 48.14 38.40
C ASN A 66 11.69 47.01 37.71
N HIS A 67 11.36 45.75 37.98
CA HIS A 67 12.05 44.59 37.41
C HIS A 67 11.31 43.98 36.24
N CYS A 68 9.97 43.93 36.29
CA CYS A 68 9.16 43.37 35.24
C CYS A 68 7.69 43.84 35.31
N ASP A 69 6.95 43.65 34.23
CA ASP A 69 5.54 44.06 34.11
C ASP A 69 4.55 42.98 34.60
N PHE A 70 4.98 42.03 35.43
CA PHE A 70 4.12 40.94 35.89
C PHE A 70 2.89 41.46 36.64
N VAL A 71 3.05 42.48 37.49
CA VAL A 71 1.93 43.09 38.23
C VAL A 71 0.91 43.66 37.24
N LYS A 72 1.37 44.41 36.23
CA LYS A 72 0.51 45.00 35.19
C LYS A 72 -0.25 43.93 34.41
N LEU A 73 0.42 42.84 34.02
CA LEU A 73 -0.22 41.70 33.35
C LEU A 73 -1.28 41.03 34.24
N ARG A 74 -0.99 40.83 35.52
CA ARG A 74 -1.92 40.17 36.47
C ARG A 74 -3.19 41.00 36.67
N GLU A 75 -3.04 42.28 36.98
CA GLU A 75 -4.18 43.19 37.19
C GLU A 75 -5.03 43.27 35.91
N MET A 76 -4.37 43.29 34.75
CA MET A 76 -5.03 43.30 33.45
C MET A 76 -5.91 42.08 33.20
N LEU A 77 -5.35 40.88 33.34
CA LEU A 77 -6.03 39.64 32.96
C LEU A 77 -7.15 39.26 33.94
N ILE A 78 -6.91 39.49 35.24
CA ILE A 78 -7.74 38.87 36.29
C ILE A 78 -8.66 39.90 36.95
N ARG A 79 -8.25 41.17 37.05
CA ARG A 79 -8.98 42.15 37.87
C ARG A 79 -9.89 43.05 37.06
N VAL A 80 -9.43 43.49 35.88
CA VAL A 80 -10.13 44.52 35.09
C VAL A 80 -10.82 43.92 33.86
N ASN A 81 -10.14 43.08 33.08
CA ASN A 81 -10.60 42.73 31.73
C ASN A 81 -11.05 41.28 31.57
N MET A 82 -11.23 40.51 32.65
CA MET A 82 -11.63 39.10 32.56
C MET A 82 -12.98 38.92 31.86
N GLU A 83 -13.94 39.79 32.18
CA GLU A 83 -15.28 39.72 31.58
C GLU A 83 -15.26 40.10 30.10
N ASP A 84 -14.55 41.17 29.74
CA ASP A 84 -14.37 41.58 28.33
C ASP A 84 -13.65 40.50 27.52
N LEU A 85 -12.59 39.88 28.06
CA LEU A 85 -11.90 38.76 27.40
C LEU A 85 -12.86 37.59 27.14
N ARG A 86 -13.74 37.27 28.09
CA ARG A 86 -14.76 36.22 27.93
C ARG A 86 -15.79 36.63 26.88
N GLU A 87 -16.23 37.88 26.90
CA GLU A 87 -17.20 38.42 25.95
C GLU A 87 -16.65 38.42 24.53
N GLN A 88 -15.46 38.97 24.28
CA GLN A 88 -14.81 38.93 22.96
C GLN A 88 -14.59 37.49 22.48
N THR A 89 -14.24 36.57 23.38
CA THR A 89 -14.14 35.15 23.04
C THR A 89 -15.47 34.60 22.54
N HIS A 90 -16.57 34.96 23.18
CA HIS A 90 -17.90 34.51 22.80
C HIS A 90 -18.40 35.20 21.51
N THR A 91 -18.46 36.54 21.50
CA THR A 91 -19.11 37.33 20.45
C THR A 91 -18.31 37.40 19.15
N ARG A 92 -16.99 37.22 19.23
CA ARG A 92 -16.12 37.33 18.05
C ARG A 92 -15.50 35.99 17.66
N HIS A 93 -14.73 35.38 18.56
CA HIS A 93 -13.95 34.19 18.22
C HIS A 93 -14.84 32.95 18.05
N TYR A 94 -15.74 32.73 19.00
CA TYR A 94 -16.69 31.64 18.94
C TYR A 94 -17.73 31.85 17.83
N GLU A 95 -18.29 33.05 17.66
CA GLU A 95 -19.24 33.31 16.57
C GLU A 95 -18.61 33.15 15.17
N LEU A 96 -17.35 33.55 14.99
CA LEU A 96 -16.62 33.28 13.74
C LEU A 96 -16.50 31.78 13.48
N TYR A 97 -16.07 31.01 14.50
CA TYR A 97 -16.00 29.56 14.41
C TYR A 97 -17.37 28.93 14.14
N ARG A 98 -18.40 29.40 14.85
CA ARG A 98 -19.78 28.95 14.72
C ARG A 98 -20.31 29.17 13.31
N ARG A 99 -20.10 30.36 12.73
CA ARG A 99 -20.47 30.66 11.34
C ARG A 99 -19.79 29.71 10.37
N CYS A 100 -18.47 29.57 10.44
CA CYS A 100 -17.74 28.65 9.56
C CYS A 100 -18.22 27.21 9.70
N LYS A 101 -18.49 26.75 10.93
CA LYS A 101 -19.01 25.39 11.17
C LYS A 101 -20.42 25.19 10.63
N LEU A 102 -21.28 26.19 10.79
CA LEU A 102 -22.64 26.15 10.24
C LEU A 102 -22.59 26.12 8.71
N GLU A 103 -21.75 26.94 8.08
CA GLU A 103 -21.54 26.92 6.63
C GLU A 103 -21.02 25.55 6.14
N GLU A 104 -20.04 24.94 6.82
CA GLU A 104 -19.56 23.58 6.51
C GLU A 104 -20.66 22.51 6.65
N MET A 105 -21.58 22.70 7.59
CA MET A 105 -22.74 21.83 7.78
C MET A 105 -23.85 22.09 6.75
N GLY A 106 -23.72 23.12 5.90
CA GLY A 106 -24.68 23.47 4.85
C GLY A 106 -25.71 24.52 5.26
N PHE A 107 -25.57 25.13 6.44
CA PHE A 107 -26.40 26.26 6.86
C PHE A 107 -25.81 27.54 6.26
N LYS A 108 -26.47 28.08 5.22
CA LYS A 108 -26.18 29.42 4.69
C LYS A 108 -27.28 30.36 5.14
N ASP A 109 -26.93 31.59 5.52
CA ASP A 109 -27.92 32.65 5.75
C ASP A 109 -28.65 32.91 4.43
N THR A 110 -29.89 32.42 4.32
CA THR A 110 -30.79 32.73 3.20
C THR A 110 -31.46 34.08 3.44
N ASP A 111 -31.73 34.79 2.33
CA ASP A 111 -32.39 36.11 2.27
C ASP A 111 -33.56 36.28 3.26
N PRO A 112 -33.87 37.52 3.70
CA PRO A 112 -34.95 37.82 4.65
C PRO A 112 -36.35 37.33 4.23
N ASP A 113 -36.52 36.99 2.95
CA ASP A 113 -37.77 36.52 2.34
C ASP A 113 -37.86 34.97 2.23
N SER A 114 -36.80 34.27 2.67
CA SER A 114 -36.78 32.81 2.72
C SER A 114 -37.46 32.32 4.00
N LYS A 115 -38.45 31.42 3.84
CA LYS A 115 -39.13 30.74 4.94
C LYS A 115 -38.14 30.28 6.03
N PRO A 116 -38.50 30.33 7.32
CA PRO A 116 -37.63 29.88 8.40
C PRO A 116 -37.13 28.48 8.08
N PHE A 117 -35.81 28.39 7.87
CA PHE A 117 -35.13 27.18 7.48
C PHE A 117 -35.26 26.16 8.62
N SER A 118 -35.98 25.07 8.38
CA SER A 118 -36.20 24.05 9.40
C SER A 118 -34.92 23.26 9.60
N LEU A 119 -34.28 23.42 10.77
CA LEU A 119 -33.12 22.61 11.20
C LEU A 119 -33.33 21.11 10.90
N GLN A 120 -34.55 20.63 11.15
CA GLN A 120 -34.98 19.25 10.90
C GLN A 120 -34.82 18.85 9.42
N GLU A 121 -35.24 19.69 8.49
CA GLU A 121 -35.21 19.40 7.04
C GLU A 121 -33.77 19.31 6.52
N THR A 122 -32.84 20.12 7.04
CA THR A 122 -31.42 19.98 6.70
C THR A 122 -30.76 18.74 7.24
N TYR A 123 -31.08 18.35 8.47
CA TYR A 123 -30.59 17.08 9.02
C TYR A 123 -31.14 15.91 8.20
N GLU A 124 -32.41 15.96 7.80
CA GLU A 124 -33.03 14.94 6.95
C GLU A 124 -32.43 14.94 5.53
N ALA A 125 -32.16 16.10 4.95
CA ALA A 125 -31.50 16.23 3.65
C ALA A 125 -30.07 15.68 3.67
N LYS A 126 -29.23 16.08 4.64
CA LYS A 126 -27.88 15.52 4.81
C LYS A 126 -27.91 14.02 5.10
N ARG A 127 -28.88 13.54 5.87
CA ARG A 127 -29.04 12.11 6.14
C ARG A 127 -29.40 11.35 4.87
N ASN A 128 -30.32 11.89 4.07
CA ASN A 128 -30.73 11.29 2.80
C ASN A 128 -29.61 11.33 1.76
N GLU A 129 -28.83 12.41 1.71
CA GLU A 129 -27.64 12.51 0.86
C GLU A 129 -26.60 11.44 1.25
N PHE A 130 -26.29 11.33 2.55
CA PHE A 130 -25.38 10.30 3.06
C PHE A 130 -25.86 8.88 2.77
N LEU A 131 -27.16 8.60 2.96
CA LEU A 131 -27.76 7.30 2.62
C LEU A 131 -27.68 7.02 1.12
N GLY A 132 -27.94 8.03 0.28
CA GLY A 132 -27.82 7.94 -1.17
C GLY A 132 -26.38 7.65 -1.63
N GLU A 133 -25.39 8.31 -1.04
CA GLU A 133 -23.97 8.02 -1.30
C GLU A 133 -23.58 6.61 -0.87
N LEU A 134 -24.07 6.15 0.28
CA LEU A 134 -23.81 4.80 0.77
C LEU A 134 -24.38 3.74 -0.17
N GLN A 135 -25.62 3.95 -0.64
CA GLN A 135 -26.27 3.06 -1.59
C GLN A 135 -25.57 3.07 -2.95
N LYS A 136 -25.14 4.24 -3.43
CA LYS A 136 -24.35 4.33 -4.67
C LYS A 136 -23.02 3.57 -4.57
N LYS A 137 -22.30 3.70 -3.45
CA LYS A 137 -21.08 2.93 -3.19
C LYS A 137 -21.35 1.42 -3.11
N GLU A 138 -22.47 1.01 -2.52
CA GLU A 138 -22.88 -0.39 -2.49
C GLU A 138 -23.18 -0.93 -3.89
N ASP A 139 -23.92 -0.17 -4.70
CA ASP A 139 -24.24 -0.54 -6.08
C ASP A 139 -22.98 -0.60 -6.96
N GLU A 140 -22.05 0.35 -6.80
CA GLU A 140 -20.73 0.32 -7.45
C GLU A 140 -19.93 -0.93 -7.06
N MET A 141 -19.93 -1.30 -5.77
CA MET A 141 -19.25 -2.50 -5.28
C MET A 141 -19.90 -3.79 -5.84
N ARG A 142 -21.23 -3.84 -5.89
CA ARG A 142 -21.98 -4.96 -6.48
C ARG A 142 -21.69 -5.08 -7.98
N GLN A 143 -21.71 -3.98 -8.72
CA GLN A 143 -21.37 -3.98 -10.15
C GLN A 143 -19.94 -4.44 -10.39
N MET A 144 -18.99 -3.96 -9.57
CA MET A 144 -17.59 -4.38 -9.65
C MET A 144 -17.44 -5.89 -9.40
N PHE A 145 -18.17 -6.44 -8.42
CA PHE A 145 -18.19 -7.88 -8.16
C PHE A 145 -18.74 -8.67 -9.35
N VAL A 146 -19.89 -8.26 -9.91
CA VAL A 146 -20.49 -8.93 -11.07
C VAL A 146 -19.55 -8.90 -12.28
N MET A 147 -18.90 -7.76 -12.54
CA MET A 147 -17.95 -7.63 -13.63
C MET A 147 -16.74 -8.55 -13.42
N ARG A 148 -16.16 -8.58 -12.21
CA ARG A 148 -15.04 -9.47 -11.85
C ARG A 148 -15.39 -10.94 -11.97
N VAL A 149 -16.60 -11.34 -11.55
CA VAL A 149 -17.08 -12.72 -11.70
C VAL A 149 -17.18 -13.07 -13.18
N LYS A 150 -17.79 -12.20 -13.99
CA LYS A 150 -17.93 -12.42 -15.43
C LYS A 150 -16.58 -12.52 -16.15
N GLU A 151 -15.61 -11.68 -15.80
CA GLU A 151 -14.24 -11.76 -16.32
C GLU A 151 -13.58 -13.10 -15.94
N LYS A 152 -13.70 -13.51 -14.66
CA LYS A 152 -13.11 -14.76 -14.18
C LYS A 152 -13.76 -16.00 -14.78
N GLU A 153 -15.08 -15.99 -14.98
CA GLU A 153 -15.78 -17.06 -15.70
C GLU A 153 -15.34 -17.14 -17.16
N ALA A 154 -15.11 -16.01 -17.83
CA ALA A 154 -14.62 -15.98 -19.20
C ALA A 154 -13.19 -16.54 -19.29
N GLU A 155 -12.28 -16.12 -18.39
CA GLU A 155 -10.92 -16.65 -18.30
C GLU A 155 -10.93 -18.17 -18.05
N LEU A 156 -11.76 -18.65 -17.12
CA LEU A 156 -11.86 -20.07 -16.81
C LEU A 156 -12.35 -20.87 -18.02
N LYS A 157 -13.35 -20.35 -18.74
CA LYS A 157 -13.90 -20.98 -19.94
C LYS A 157 -12.88 -21.06 -21.07
N GLU A 158 -12.06 -20.03 -21.25
CA GLU A 158 -10.97 -20.04 -22.23
C GLU A 158 -9.88 -21.06 -21.84
N ALA A 159 -9.49 -21.09 -20.56
CA ALA A 159 -8.54 -22.06 -20.05
C ALA A 159 -9.04 -23.52 -20.18
N GLU A 160 -10.33 -23.77 -19.94
CA GLU A 160 -10.96 -25.08 -20.15
C GLU A 160 -10.92 -25.50 -21.62
N LYS A 161 -11.22 -24.56 -22.53
CA LYS A 161 -11.16 -24.80 -23.98
C LYS A 161 -9.75 -25.16 -24.42
N ASP A 162 -8.75 -24.38 -24.00
CA ASP A 162 -7.33 -24.64 -24.30
C ASP A 162 -6.87 -26.00 -23.76
N LEU A 163 -7.31 -26.36 -22.55
CA LEU A 163 -6.99 -27.66 -21.96
C LEU A 163 -7.62 -28.80 -22.77
N HIS A 164 -8.85 -28.62 -23.25
CA HIS A 164 -9.53 -29.59 -24.10
C HIS A 164 -8.82 -29.78 -25.44
N GLU A 165 -8.43 -28.69 -26.08
CA GLU A 165 -7.67 -28.72 -27.35
C GLU A 165 -6.31 -29.42 -27.18
N LYS A 166 -5.59 -29.12 -26.09
CA LYS A 166 -4.33 -29.80 -25.74
C LYS A 166 -4.53 -31.29 -25.50
N PHE A 167 -5.58 -31.66 -24.79
CA PHE A 167 -5.92 -33.07 -24.55
C PHE A 167 -6.20 -33.81 -25.86
N ASP A 168 -6.99 -33.24 -26.75
CA ASP A 168 -7.30 -33.83 -28.06
C ASP A 168 -6.07 -33.94 -28.96
N HIS A 169 -5.20 -32.94 -28.94
CA HIS A 169 -3.93 -32.97 -29.67
C HIS A 169 -3.00 -34.06 -29.13
N LEU A 170 -2.86 -34.16 -27.81
CA LEU A 170 -2.03 -35.17 -27.17
C LEU A 170 -2.57 -36.58 -27.43
N LYS A 171 -3.90 -36.76 -27.38
CA LYS A 171 -4.57 -38.03 -27.69
C LYS A 171 -4.32 -38.47 -29.12
N ARG A 172 -4.40 -37.56 -30.10
CA ARG A 172 -4.06 -37.84 -31.51
C ARG A 172 -2.60 -38.21 -31.68
N THR A 173 -1.69 -37.43 -31.12
CA THR A 173 -0.24 -37.69 -31.16
C THR A 173 0.09 -39.06 -30.57
N HIS A 174 -0.49 -39.39 -29.41
CA HIS A 174 -0.29 -40.68 -28.77
C HIS A 174 -0.83 -41.85 -29.61
N GLN A 175 -1.98 -41.68 -30.29
CA GLN A 175 -2.50 -42.68 -31.22
C GLN A 175 -1.58 -42.89 -32.43
N GLU A 176 -1.04 -41.81 -33.00
CA GLU A 176 -0.09 -41.88 -34.11
C GLU A 176 1.24 -42.55 -33.70
N GLU A 177 1.79 -42.20 -32.54
CA GLU A 177 2.98 -42.85 -32.00
C GLU A 177 2.75 -44.33 -31.71
N LYS A 178 1.62 -44.68 -31.10
CA LYS A 178 1.25 -46.08 -30.86
C LYS A 178 1.19 -46.86 -32.18
N LYS A 179 0.57 -46.30 -33.21
CA LYS A 179 0.51 -46.91 -34.54
C LYS A 179 1.91 -47.07 -35.16
N LYS A 180 2.76 -46.04 -35.10
CA LYS A 180 4.16 -46.12 -35.57
C LYS A 180 4.96 -47.21 -34.85
N VAL A 181 4.76 -47.36 -33.53
CA VAL A 181 5.43 -48.41 -32.75
C VAL A 181 4.90 -49.80 -33.12
N GLU A 182 3.58 -49.95 -33.33
CA GLU A 182 2.99 -51.21 -33.82
C GLU A 182 3.48 -51.59 -35.21
N ASP A 183 3.59 -50.63 -36.14
CA ASP A 183 4.10 -50.86 -37.50
C ASP A 183 5.58 -51.29 -37.47
N LYS A 184 6.43 -50.57 -36.72
CA LYS A 184 7.84 -50.97 -36.52
C LYS A 184 8.00 -52.34 -35.86
N LYS A 185 7.12 -52.67 -34.91
CA LYS A 185 7.11 -54.00 -34.27
C LYS A 185 6.83 -55.09 -35.30
N LYS A 186 5.85 -54.90 -36.18
CA LYS A 186 5.55 -55.85 -37.26
C LYS A 186 6.71 -56.00 -38.24
N GLU A 187 7.32 -54.90 -38.67
CA GLU A 187 8.50 -54.93 -39.55
C GLU A 187 9.64 -55.74 -38.91
N LEU A 188 9.95 -55.49 -37.64
CA LEU A 188 10.97 -56.25 -36.91
C LEU A 188 10.60 -57.73 -36.76
N GLU A 189 9.34 -58.07 -36.50
CA GLU A 189 8.86 -59.47 -36.46
C GLU A 189 9.02 -60.17 -37.82
N GLU A 190 8.73 -59.47 -38.93
CA GLU A 190 8.95 -59.97 -40.29
C GLU A 190 10.44 -60.16 -40.61
N GLU A 191 11.29 -59.21 -40.24
CA GLU A 191 12.75 -59.32 -40.38
C GLU A 191 13.31 -60.49 -39.57
N LEU A 192 12.84 -60.68 -38.34
CA LEU A 192 13.27 -61.76 -37.45
C LEU A 192 12.84 -63.12 -38.01
N ASN A 193 11.60 -63.23 -38.53
CA ASN A 193 11.14 -64.42 -39.25
C ASN A 193 11.95 -64.71 -40.51
N ASN A 194 12.28 -63.68 -41.29
CA ASN A 194 13.12 -63.83 -42.48
C ASN A 194 14.55 -64.24 -42.14
N PHE A 195 15.11 -63.68 -41.07
CA PHE A 195 16.42 -64.07 -40.54
C PHE A 195 16.41 -65.53 -40.05
N GLN A 196 15.37 -65.96 -39.33
CA GLN A 196 15.20 -67.35 -38.91
C GLN A 196 15.12 -68.31 -40.10
N LYS A 197 14.36 -67.97 -41.15
CA LYS A 197 14.31 -68.75 -42.40
C LYS A 197 15.69 -68.86 -43.06
N LYS A 198 16.42 -67.74 -43.19
CA LYS A 198 17.78 -67.71 -43.74
C LYS A 198 18.75 -68.53 -42.88
N LYS A 199 18.68 -68.41 -41.55
CA LYS A 199 19.49 -69.20 -40.61
C LYS A 199 19.22 -70.70 -40.74
N ALA A 200 17.94 -71.10 -40.81
CA ALA A 200 17.56 -72.50 -41.01
C ALA A 200 18.07 -73.03 -42.35
N ALA A 201 17.94 -72.27 -43.45
CA ALA A 201 18.46 -72.64 -44.77
C ALA A 201 19.99 -72.78 -44.77
N ALA A 202 20.71 -71.86 -44.13
CA ALA A 202 22.16 -71.91 -44.01
C ALA A 202 22.64 -73.11 -43.18
N GLN A 203 21.96 -73.42 -42.07
CA GLN A 203 22.23 -74.62 -41.27
C GLN A 203 21.99 -75.91 -42.08
N LEU A 204 20.94 -75.94 -42.90
CA LEU A 204 20.65 -77.09 -43.76
C LEU A 204 21.74 -77.30 -44.83
N LEU A 205 22.19 -76.22 -45.47
CA LEU A 205 23.32 -76.25 -46.40
C LEU A 205 24.64 -76.66 -45.74
N GLN A 206 24.91 -76.19 -44.51
CA GLN A 206 26.09 -76.58 -43.74
C GLN A 206 26.05 -78.07 -43.36
N SER A 207 24.87 -78.60 -43.02
CA SER A 207 24.68 -80.03 -42.74
C SER A 207 24.86 -80.90 -43.99
N GLN A 208 24.44 -80.41 -45.18
CA GLN A 208 24.70 -81.08 -46.46
C GLN A 208 26.19 -81.02 -46.85
N ALA A 209 26.89 -79.91 -46.57
CA ALA A 209 28.32 -79.79 -46.82
C ALA A 209 29.15 -80.72 -45.91
N GLN A 210 28.72 -80.94 -44.66
CA GLN A 210 29.33 -81.93 -43.76
C GLN A 210 29.07 -83.38 -44.20
N GLN A 211 27.92 -83.67 -44.83
CA GLN A 211 27.66 -84.97 -45.44
C GLN A 211 28.47 -85.19 -46.74
N ALA A 212 28.64 -84.17 -47.59
CA ALA A 212 29.47 -84.26 -48.80
C ALA A 212 30.97 -84.43 -48.51
N GLY A 213 31.48 -83.88 -47.40
CA GLY A 213 32.87 -84.06 -46.96
C GLY A 213 33.23 -85.48 -46.48
N SER A 214 32.24 -86.37 -46.31
CA SER A 214 32.46 -87.73 -45.78
C SER A 214 32.60 -88.83 -46.84
N GLN A 215 32.44 -88.54 -48.14
CA GLN A 215 32.43 -89.57 -49.19
C GLN A 215 33.67 -89.63 -50.12
N GLN A 216 34.72 -88.84 -49.88
CA GLN A 216 35.83 -88.75 -50.84
C GLN A 216 37.23 -88.91 -50.23
N THR A 217 37.49 -89.98 -49.46
CA THR A 217 38.87 -90.42 -49.15
C THR A 217 39.00 -91.95 -49.06
N LYS A 218 39.10 -92.63 -50.21
CA LYS A 218 39.84 -93.90 -50.34
C LYS A 218 40.03 -94.29 -51.82
N LYS A 219 40.97 -93.61 -52.51
CA LYS A 219 41.82 -94.23 -53.54
C LYS A 219 43.03 -93.35 -53.87
N ASP A 220 44.21 -93.97 -53.73
CA ASP A 220 45.51 -93.68 -54.35
C ASP A 220 46.31 -92.43 -53.98
N LYS A 221 47.00 -92.57 -52.84
CA LYS A 221 48.47 -92.66 -52.71
C LYS A 221 49.26 -92.68 -54.05
N ASP A 222 49.95 -91.58 -54.44
CA ASP A 222 51.41 -91.56 -54.67
C ASP A 222 51.99 -90.18 -55.09
N LYS A 223 53.25 -89.96 -54.68
CA LYS A 223 54.28 -89.00 -55.18
C LYS A 223 54.22 -87.48 -54.95
N LYS A 224 54.85 -87.08 -53.83
CA LYS A 224 56.10 -86.28 -53.66
C LYS A 224 56.40 -84.99 -54.49
N LYS A 225 56.69 -83.92 -53.70
CA LYS A 225 57.61 -82.76 -53.88
C LYS A 225 57.15 -81.66 -54.86
N ARG A 226 57.18 -80.34 -54.56
CA ARG A 226 58.16 -79.51 -53.82
C ARG A 226 57.52 -78.25 -53.16
N VAL A 227 58.10 -77.87 -52.04
CA VAL A 227 58.09 -76.57 -51.29
C VAL A 227 59.16 -75.64 -51.97
N PRO A 228 59.28 -74.29 -51.82
CA PRO A 228 58.90 -73.35 -50.73
C PRO A 228 58.07 -72.12 -51.16
N SER A 229 57.30 -71.46 -50.30
CA SER A 229 57.56 -70.66 -49.07
C SER A 229 57.75 -69.16 -49.34
N ASN A 230 57.36 -68.40 -48.31
CA ASN A 230 57.60 -66.98 -48.03
C ASN A 230 56.49 -66.02 -48.48
N PHE A 231 56.04 -65.07 -47.67
CA PHE A 231 56.16 -64.69 -46.24
C PHE A 231 55.20 -63.48 -46.12
N VAL A 232 54.32 -63.42 -45.11
CA VAL A 232 54.42 -62.49 -43.94
C VAL A 232 54.18 -61.03 -44.33
N GLU A 233 53.03 -60.45 -43.94
CA GLU A 233 52.81 -59.73 -42.66
C GLU A 233 53.57 -58.40 -42.65
N VAL A 234 52.86 -57.27 -42.55
CA VAL A 234 52.53 -56.59 -41.28
C VAL A 234 51.22 -55.83 -41.50
#